data_AF-A0A925DMP4-F1
#
_entry.id   AF-A0A925DMP4-F1
#
_cell.length_a   1.000
_cell.length_b   1.000
_cell.length_c   1.000
_cell.angle_alpha   90.00
_cell.angle_beta   90.00
_cell.angle_gamma   90.00
#
_symmetry.space_group_name_H-M   'P 1'
#
loop_
_entity.id
_entity.type
_entity.pdbx_description
1 polymer ?
#
loop_
_entity_poly.entity_id
_entity_poly.type
_entity_poly.pdbx_seq_one_letter_code
_entity_poly.pdbx_strand_id
1 'polypeptide(L)'
;MSRRPQCRARLRGFTLIELLVAIGILALVAVLGWRGLDGIVRARVALTQQMETTRGMQLAFAQLQSDTEHLAESALLHGRQNLAAANDGLTLVRVAFEENAAAQLQVVSYRVRDGVLTRSESPGTRELTELDKLWQAALGQGAGGVALQAGVETIALRL
;
A
#
# COMPACT_ATOMS: atom_id res chain seq x y z
N MET A 1 55.08 -16.81 -72.01
CA MET A 1 53.71 -16.99 -71.48
C MET A 1 53.81 -17.41 -70.02
N SER A 2 53.22 -16.61 -69.14
CA SER A 2 53.37 -16.62 -67.67
C SER A 2 52.38 -17.59 -67.01
N ARG A 3 52.84 -18.45 -66.10
CA ARG A 3 51.97 -19.20 -65.17
C ARG A 3 52.22 -18.71 -63.75
N ARG A 4 51.31 -17.88 -63.24
CA ARG A 4 51.28 -17.47 -61.83
C ARG A 4 50.79 -18.64 -60.98
N PRO A 5 51.45 -18.99 -59.87
CA PRO A 5 50.92 -19.97 -58.92
C PRO A 5 49.72 -19.35 -58.19
N GLN A 6 48.54 -19.96 -58.36
CA GLN A 6 47.37 -19.64 -57.53
C GLN A 6 47.62 -20.20 -56.14
N CYS A 7 47.76 -19.30 -55.17
CA CYS A 7 47.78 -19.67 -53.75
C CYS A 7 46.41 -20.26 -53.43
N ARG A 8 46.31 -21.59 -53.29
CA ARG A 8 45.11 -22.26 -52.80
C ARG A 8 44.90 -21.79 -51.36
N ALA A 9 43.96 -20.86 -51.17
CA ALA A 9 43.43 -20.59 -49.85
C ALA A 9 42.88 -21.91 -49.32
N ARG A 10 43.49 -22.46 -48.26
CA ARG A 10 42.94 -23.61 -47.54
C ARG A 10 41.58 -23.18 -47.03
N LEU A 11 40.51 -23.73 -47.62
CA LEU A 11 39.20 -23.76 -47.01
C LEU A 11 39.35 -24.54 -45.70
N ARG A 12 39.47 -23.82 -44.58
CA ARG A 12 39.39 -24.41 -43.25
C ARG A 12 37.94 -24.83 -43.09
N GLY A 13 37.67 -26.12 -43.27
CA GLY A 13 36.34 -26.69 -43.09
C GLY A 13 35.92 -26.55 -41.64
N PHE A 14 34.72 -25.99 -41.44
CA PHE A 14 34.06 -25.86 -40.14
C PHE A 14 33.95 -27.26 -39.51
N THR A 15 34.62 -27.49 -38.39
CA THR A 15 34.59 -28.83 -37.79
C THR A 15 33.28 -29.03 -37.02
N LEU A 16 32.78 -30.28 -36.96
CA LEU A 16 31.60 -30.63 -36.16
C LEU A 16 31.74 -30.13 -34.70
N ILE A 17 32.96 -30.20 -34.17
CA ILE A 17 33.32 -29.73 -32.83
C ILE A 17 33.11 -28.22 -32.68
N GLU A 18 33.41 -27.43 -33.71
CA GLU A 18 33.28 -25.97 -33.71
C GLU A 18 31.82 -25.55 -33.61
N LEU A 19 30.94 -26.23 -34.36
CA LEU A 19 29.50 -26.03 -34.28
C LEU A 19 28.96 -26.47 -32.92
N LEU A 20 29.42 -27.59 -32.39
CA LEU A 20 28.96 -28.15 -31.11
C LEU A 20 29.35 -27.25 -29.93
N VAL A 21 30.57 -26.71 -29.96
CA VAL A 21 31.02 -25.70 -28.99
C VAL A 21 30.21 -24.41 -29.16
N ALA A 22 29.97 -23.95 -30.38
CA ALA A 22 29.20 -22.72 -30.64
C ALA A 22 27.77 -22.82 -30.09
N ILE A 23 27.05 -23.91 -30.37
CA ILE A 23 25.69 -24.11 -29.84
C ILE A 23 25.69 -24.30 -28.32
N GLY A 24 26.74 -24.93 -27.75
CA GLY A 24 26.89 -25.08 -26.31
C GLY A 24 27.06 -23.74 -25.59
N ILE A 25 27.92 -22.87 -26.12
CA ILE A 25 28.10 -21.50 -25.60
C ILE A 25 26.81 -20.70 -25.77
N LEU A 26 26.18 -20.77 -26.94
CA LEU A 26 24.92 -20.06 -27.22
C LEU A 26 23.80 -20.51 -26.26
N ALA A 27 23.69 -21.81 -26.02
CA ALA A 27 22.74 -22.36 -25.05
C ALA A 27 23.01 -21.84 -23.63
N LEU A 28 24.27 -21.79 -23.20
CA LEU A 28 24.63 -21.25 -21.89
C LEU A 28 24.27 -19.76 -21.77
N VAL A 29 24.63 -18.95 -22.77
CA VAL A 29 24.32 -17.52 -22.82
C VAL A 29 22.81 -17.31 -22.81
N ALA A 30 22.05 -18.10 -23.57
CA ALA A 30 20.58 -18.01 -23.59
C ALA A 30 19.97 -18.31 -22.21
N VAL A 31 20.43 -19.35 -21.52
CA VAL A 31 19.96 -19.70 -20.16
C VAL A 31 20.31 -18.58 -19.17
N LEU A 32 21.55 -18.09 -19.18
CA LEU A 32 21.98 -17.00 -18.29
C LEU A 32 21.19 -15.71 -18.56
N GLY A 33 20.94 -15.38 -19.83
CA GLY A 33 20.14 -14.24 -20.23
C GLY A 33 18.70 -14.32 -19.71
N TRP A 34 18.04 -15.47 -19.88
CA TRP A 34 16.68 -15.68 -19.37
C TRP A 34 16.62 -15.62 -17.84
N ARG A 35 17.56 -16.27 -17.14
CA ARG A 35 17.60 -16.24 -15.67
C ARG A 35 17.92 -14.85 -15.12
N GLY A 36 18.80 -14.10 -15.79
CA GLY A 36 19.13 -12.72 -15.44
C GLY A 36 17.93 -11.80 -15.59
N LEU A 37 17.23 -11.87 -16.72
CA LEU A 37 16.01 -11.10 -16.97
C LEU A 37 14.91 -11.42 -15.95
N ASP A 38 14.67 -12.70 -15.72
CA ASP A 38 13.67 -13.20 -14.76
C ASP A 38 13.99 -12.77 -13.31
N GLY A 39 15.28 -12.73 -12.94
CA GLY A 39 15.75 -12.14 -11.69
C GLY A 39 15.41 -10.65 -11.56
N ILE A 40 15.66 -9.86 -12.61
CA ILE A 40 15.35 -8.42 -12.62
C ILE A 40 13.83 -8.17 -12.52
N VAL A 41 13.02 -8.94 -13.26
CA VAL A 41 11.56 -8.80 -13.24
C VAL A 41 11.01 -9.05 -11.83
N ARG A 42 11.43 -10.15 -11.19
CA ARG A 42 11.03 -10.44 -9.80
C ARG A 42 11.44 -9.35 -8.82
N ALA A 43 12.68 -8.85 -8.93
CA ALA A 43 13.17 -7.78 -8.07
C ALA A 43 12.32 -6.52 -8.21
N ARG A 44 11.96 -6.13 -9.45
CA ARG A 44 11.09 -4.99 -9.69
C ARG A 44 9.71 -5.18 -9.05
N VAL A 45 9.09 -6.35 -9.24
CA VAL A 45 7.78 -6.65 -8.64
C VAL A 45 7.83 -6.53 -7.12
N ALA A 46 8.84 -7.11 -6.47
CA ALA A 46 9.01 -7.04 -5.02
C ALA A 46 9.20 -5.60 -4.53
N LEU A 47 10.05 -4.81 -5.22
CA LEU A 47 10.28 -3.41 -4.89
C LEU A 47 9.01 -2.57 -5.05
N THR A 48 8.28 -2.74 -6.15
CA THR A 48 7.01 -2.04 -6.37
C THR A 48 6.00 -2.39 -5.26
N GLN A 49 5.89 -3.66 -4.87
CA GLN A 49 4.99 -4.05 -3.79
C GLN A 49 5.37 -3.39 -2.45
N GLN A 50 6.66 -3.32 -2.13
CA GLN A 50 7.13 -2.64 -0.91
C GLN A 50 6.86 -1.13 -0.94
N MET A 51 7.04 -0.49 -2.10
CA MET A 51 6.74 0.92 -2.27
C MET A 51 5.25 1.21 -2.09
N GLU A 52 4.37 0.39 -2.66
CA GLU A 52 2.91 0.54 -2.51
C GLU A 52 2.47 0.36 -1.05
N THR A 53 2.99 -0.67 -0.36
CA THR A 53 2.73 -0.85 1.08
C THR A 53 3.19 0.36 1.90
N THR A 54 4.39 0.87 1.60
CA THR A 54 4.94 2.05 2.32
C THR A 54 4.08 3.28 2.07
N ARG A 55 3.68 3.52 0.82
CA ARG A 55 2.82 4.64 0.43
C ARG A 55 1.45 4.54 1.11
N GLY A 56 0.81 3.38 1.06
CA GLY A 56 -0.48 3.17 1.71
C GLY A 56 -0.40 3.39 3.22
N MET A 57 0.68 2.93 3.86
CA MET A 57 0.90 3.19 5.28
C MET A 57 1.08 4.68 5.59
N GLN A 58 1.84 5.42 4.77
CA GLN A 58 1.99 6.88 4.91
C GLN A 58 0.65 7.60 4.78
N LEU A 59 -0.19 7.22 3.83
CA LEU A 59 -1.53 7.79 3.65
C LEU A 59 -2.43 7.50 4.84
N ALA A 60 -2.41 6.26 5.37
CA ALA A 60 -3.18 5.90 6.55
C ALA A 60 -2.75 6.71 7.79
N PHE A 61 -1.45 6.92 7.98
CA PHE A 61 -0.95 7.78 9.06
C PHE A 61 -1.30 9.25 8.85
N ALA A 62 -1.19 9.79 7.63
CA ALA A 62 -1.59 11.17 7.34
C ALA A 62 -3.09 11.39 7.61
N GLN A 63 -3.93 10.41 7.27
CA GLN A 63 -5.36 10.44 7.58
C GLN A 63 -5.59 10.43 9.09
N LEU A 64 -4.93 9.54 9.83
CA LEU A 64 -5.04 9.47 11.30
C LEU A 64 -4.54 10.74 11.98
N GLN A 65 -3.44 11.31 11.50
CA GLN A 65 -2.94 12.60 11.97
C GLN A 65 -3.97 13.69 11.75
N SER A 66 -4.51 13.83 10.53
CA SER A 66 -5.53 14.85 10.21
C SER A 66 -6.78 14.73 11.09
N ASP A 67 -7.26 13.51 11.33
CA ASP A 67 -8.43 13.29 12.19
C ASP A 67 -8.13 13.60 13.67
N THR A 68 -6.90 13.35 14.13
CA THR A 68 -6.46 13.65 15.50
C THR A 68 -6.18 15.14 15.72
N GLU A 69 -5.64 15.84 14.72
CA GLU A 69 -5.45 17.31 14.75
C GLU A 69 -6.79 18.05 14.88
N HIS A 70 -7.87 17.46 14.36
CA HIS A 70 -9.22 17.99 14.48
C HIS A 70 -10.02 17.38 15.64
N LEU A 71 -9.38 16.68 16.58
CA LEU A 71 -10.07 16.06 17.72
C LEU A 71 -10.89 17.11 18.48
N ALA A 72 -12.16 16.79 18.74
CA ALA A 72 -13.06 17.68 19.46
C ALA A 72 -12.63 17.80 20.93
N GLU A 73 -12.45 19.03 21.40
CA GLU A 73 -12.08 19.30 22.79
C GLU A 73 -13.21 18.96 23.77
N SER A 74 -12.84 18.53 24.97
CA SER A 74 -13.80 18.16 26.03
C SER A 74 -14.79 19.29 26.38
N ALA A 75 -14.34 20.55 26.31
CA ALA A 75 -15.18 21.71 26.56
C ALA A 75 -16.35 21.80 25.57
N LEU A 76 -16.11 21.53 24.29
CA LEU A 76 -17.13 21.56 23.23
C LEU A 76 -18.14 20.41 23.39
N LEU A 77 -17.70 19.30 23.98
CA LEU A 77 -18.50 18.09 24.19
C LEU A 77 -19.21 18.06 25.55
N HIS A 78 -19.06 19.09 26.38
CA HIS A 78 -19.60 19.18 27.74
C HIS A 78 -19.18 17.99 28.62
N GLY A 79 -17.91 17.62 28.56
CA GLY A 79 -17.33 16.54 29.38
C GLY A 79 -17.59 15.12 28.87
N ARG A 80 -18.21 14.95 27.69
CA ARG A 80 -18.32 13.64 27.04
C ARG A 80 -16.95 13.13 26.58
N GLN A 81 -16.85 11.81 26.47
CA GLN A 81 -15.67 11.15 25.96
C GLN A 81 -15.52 11.43 24.46
N ASN A 82 -14.32 11.82 24.04
CA ASN A 82 -13.99 12.18 22.66
C ASN A 82 -13.08 11.15 21.97
N LEU A 83 -12.58 10.16 22.71
CA LEU A 83 -11.67 9.14 22.24
C LEU A 83 -11.89 7.85 23.03
N ALA A 84 -11.98 6.73 22.32
CA ALA A 84 -12.11 5.39 22.88
C ALA A 84 -11.26 4.41 22.07
N ALA A 85 -10.52 3.57 22.79
CA ALA A 85 -9.77 2.47 22.21
C ALA A 85 -10.48 1.15 22.51
N ALA A 86 -10.58 0.29 21.49
CA ALA A 86 -11.04 -1.09 21.57
C ALA A 86 -9.93 -2.02 21.05
N ASN A 87 -10.09 -3.33 21.25
CA ASN A 87 -9.10 -4.33 20.83
C ASN A 87 -8.90 -4.40 19.31
N ASP A 88 -9.89 -3.95 18.54
CA ASP A 88 -9.93 -4.01 17.08
C ASP A 88 -10.02 -2.62 16.44
N GLY A 89 -9.87 -1.55 17.23
CA GLY A 89 -10.07 -0.21 16.69
C GLY A 89 -9.92 0.98 17.61
N LEU A 90 -9.98 2.14 16.97
CA LEU A 90 -10.00 3.46 17.57
C LEU A 90 -11.29 4.15 17.17
N THR A 91 -11.97 4.80 18.10
CA THR A 91 -13.11 5.69 17.82
C THR A 91 -12.81 7.06 18.42
N LEU A 92 -13.03 8.12 17.65
CA LEU A 92 -12.78 9.49 18.07
C LEU A 92 -13.88 10.44 17.57
N VAL A 93 -14.04 11.57 18.23
CA VAL A 93 -14.88 12.67 17.78
C VAL A 93 -14.00 13.78 17.24
N ARG A 94 -14.25 14.23 16.01
CA ARG A 94 -13.56 15.37 15.41
C ARG A 94 -14.50 16.51 15.08
N VAL A 95 -13.94 17.69 14.96
CA VAL A 95 -14.59 18.86 14.37
C VAL A 95 -14.40 18.80 12.86
N ALA A 96 -15.50 18.95 12.13
CA ALA A 96 -15.53 19.04 10.68
C ALA A 96 -15.89 20.47 10.28
N PHE A 97 -15.08 21.03 9.40
CA PHE A 97 -15.29 22.34 8.82
C PHE A 97 -15.67 22.15 7.34
N GLU A 98 -16.91 22.47 7.01
CA GLU A 98 -17.33 22.62 5.61
C GLU A 98 -17.15 24.07 5.18
N GLU A 99 -16.79 24.27 3.92
CA GLU A 99 -16.64 25.60 3.34
C GLU A 99 -17.98 26.36 3.42
N ASN A 100 -17.97 27.56 4.02
CA ASN A 100 -19.15 28.39 4.26
C ASN A 100 -20.25 27.76 5.15
N ALA A 101 -19.93 26.71 5.91
CA ALA A 101 -20.85 26.14 6.89
C ALA A 101 -20.33 26.33 8.31
N ALA A 102 -21.24 26.19 9.28
CA ALA A 102 -20.85 26.15 10.67
C ALA A 102 -20.16 24.82 11.02
N ALA A 103 -19.23 24.85 11.97
CA ALA A 103 -18.54 23.66 12.45
C ALA A 103 -19.52 22.59 12.93
N GLN A 104 -19.25 21.34 12.54
CA GLN A 104 -20.02 20.16 12.90
C GLN A 104 -19.13 19.15 13.62
N LEU A 105 -19.75 18.23 14.35
CA LEU A 105 -19.09 17.12 15.02
C LEU A 105 -19.33 15.84 14.23
N GLN A 106 -18.28 15.06 14.07
CA GLN A 106 -18.32 13.77 13.40
C GLN A 106 -17.62 12.72 14.25
N VAL A 107 -18.19 11.52 14.26
CA VAL A 107 -17.56 10.35 14.87
C VAL A 107 -16.79 9.61 13.78
N VAL A 108 -15.50 9.43 13.99
CA VAL A 108 -14.61 8.68 13.11
C VAL A 108 -14.20 7.40 13.82
N SER A 109 -14.25 6.28 13.12
CA SER A 109 -13.78 5.00 13.63
C SER A 109 -12.83 4.33 12.67
N TYR A 110 -11.71 3.85 13.22
CA TYR A 110 -10.76 2.96 12.58
C TYR A 110 -11.01 1.54 13.08
N ARG A 111 -11.13 0.60 12.15
CA ARG A 111 -11.33 -0.82 12.45
C ARG A 111 -10.50 -1.68 11.51
N VAL A 112 -9.92 -2.75 12.03
CA VAL A 112 -9.29 -3.79 11.21
C VAL A 112 -10.34 -4.86 10.90
N ARG A 113 -10.65 -5.06 9.62
CA ARG A 113 -11.60 -6.07 9.13
C ARG A 113 -10.94 -6.86 8.01
N ASP A 114 -10.92 -8.19 8.12
CA ASP A 114 -10.32 -9.08 7.12
C ASP A 114 -8.89 -8.68 6.71
N GLY A 115 -8.08 -8.22 7.68
CA GLY A 115 -6.70 -7.78 7.44
C GLY A 115 -6.57 -6.39 6.80
N VAL A 116 -7.67 -5.62 6.72
CA VAL A 116 -7.70 -4.29 6.12
C VAL A 116 -8.08 -3.27 7.19
N LEU A 117 -7.23 -2.26 7.37
CA LEU A 117 -7.56 -1.07 8.14
C LEU A 117 -8.56 -0.24 7.35
N THR A 118 -9.74 -0.05 7.95
CA THR A 118 -10.85 0.72 7.39
C THR A 118 -11.14 1.93 8.26
N ARG A 119 -11.50 3.05 7.63
CA ARG A 119 -11.98 4.27 8.28
C ARG A 119 -13.42 4.53 7.87
N SER A 120 -14.31 4.69 8.83
CA SER A 120 -15.67 5.19 8.61
C SER A 120 -15.89 6.47 9.38
N GLU A 121 -16.75 7.32 8.85
CA GLU A 121 -17.20 8.56 9.50
C GLU A 121 -18.73 8.63 9.54
N SER A 122 -19.25 9.23 10.59
CA SER A 122 -20.68 9.55 10.68
C SER A 122 -21.02 10.79 9.86
N PRO A 123 -22.31 11.01 9.54
CA PRO A 123 -22.79 12.33 9.19
C PRO A 123 -22.38 13.36 10.24
N GLY A 124 -22.16 14.60 9.81
CA GLY A 124 -21.88 15.71 10.73
C GLY A 124 -23.13 16.15 11.46
N THR A 125 -22.99 16.42 12.76
CA THR A 125 -24.09 16.90 13.61
C THR A 125 -23.61 18.04 14.51
N ARG A 126 -24.53 18.93 14.88
CA ARG A 126 -24.31 19.99 15.87
C ARG A 126 -25.01 19.67 17.19
N GLU A 127 -25.84 18.64 17.20
CA GLU A 127 -26.64 18.23 18.34
C GLU A 127 -25.91 17.15 19.13
N LEU A 128 -25.57 17.44 20.38
CA LEU A 128 -24.81 16.51 21.23
C LEU A 128 -25.58 15.22 21.51
N THR A 129 -26.91 15.28 21.58
CA THR A 129 -27.76 14.09 21.75
C THR A 129 -27.73 13.18 20.52
N GLU A 130 -27.59 13.75 19.33
CA GLU A 130 -27.41 12.97 18.10
C GLU A 130 -26.00 12.38 18.03
N LEU A 131 -24.99 13.18 18.40
CA LEU A 131 -23.61 12.73 18.51
C LEU A 131 -23.49 11.51 19.43
N ASP A 132 -24.19 11.51 20.58
CA ASP A 132 -24.21 10.37 21.51
C ASP A 132 -24.71 9.08 20.81
N LYS A 133 -25.70 9.18 19.93
CA LYS A 133 -26.20 8.03 19.14
C LYS A 133 -25.17 7.57 18.11
N LEU A 134 -24.55 8.50 17.39
CA LEU A 134 -23.51 8.21 16.39
C LEU A 134 -22.29 7.56 17.04
N TRP A 135 -21.91 8.02 18.23
CA TRP A 135 -20.83 7.46 19.03
C TRP A 135 -21.10 6.01 19.43
N GLN A 136 -22.29 5.73 19.97
CA GLN A 136 -22.68 4.37 20.33
C GLN A 136 -22.73 3.45 19.11
N ALA A 137 -23.22 3.93 17.97
CA ALA A 137 -23.22 3.17 16.72
C ALA A 137 -21.78 2.83 16.25
N ALA A 138 -20.85 3.79 16.34
CA ALA A 138 -19.47 3.62 15.92
C ALA A 138 -18.65 2.71 16.86
N LEU A 139 -19.00 2.63 18.14
CA LEU A 139 -18.38 1.70 19.08
C LEU A 139 -18.70 0.23 18.77
N GLY A 140 -19.91 -0.03 18.27
CA GLY A 140 -20.33 -1.36 17.81
C GLY A 140 -19.81 -1.71 16.43
N GLN A 141 -20.70 -2.12 15.53
CA GLN A 141 -20.35 -2.33 14.12
C GLN A 141 -20.45 -1.00 13.38
N GLY A 142 -19.32 -0.28 13.31
CA GLY A 142 -19.21 0.93 12.48
C GLY A 142 -19.66 0.69 11.03
N ALA A 143 -20.17 1.75 10.39
CA ALA A 143 -20.71 1.74 9.04
C ALA A 143 -19.69 1.26 7.98
N GLY A 144 -20.13 1.14 6.72
CA GLY A 144 -19.24 0.92 5.58
C GLY A 144 -18.14 1.98 5.55
N GLY A 145 -16.88 1.55 5.52
CA GLY A 145 -15.71 2.43 5.62
C GLY A 145 -14.85 2.39 4.37
N VAL A 146 -14.01 3.40 4.24
CA VAL A 146 -12.96 3.48 3.22
C VAL A 146 -11.78 2.63 3.66
N ALA A 147 -11.31 1.73 2.80
CA ALA A 147 -10.09 0.97 3.04
C ALA A 147 -8.87 1.88 2.95
N LEU A 148 -8.06 1.91 4.02
CA LEU A 148 -6.84 2.72 4.08
C LEU A 148 -5.60 1.89 3.77
N GLN A 149 -5.49 0.69 4.36
CA GLN A 149 -4.30 -0.15 4.22
C GLN A 149 -4.64 -1.64 4.40
N ALA A 150 -4.21 -2.48 3.47
CA ALA A 150 -4.30 -3.94 3.58
C ALA A 150 -3.06 -4.53 4.27
N GLY A 151 -3.18 -5.77 4.76
CA GLY A 151 -2.09 -6.47 5.46
C GLY A 151 -1.88 -5.97 6.90
N VAL A 152 -2.92 -5.40 7.52
CA VAL A 152 -2.90 -4.97 8.92
C VAL A 152 -3.56 -6.04 9.76
N GLU A 153 -2.81 -6.66 10.68
CA GLU A 153 -3.33 -7.75 11.52
C GLU A 153 -4.10 -7.21 12.73
N THR A 154 -3.53 -6.22 13.42
CA THR A 154 -4.10 -5.64 14.65
C THR A 154 -3.81 -4.16 14.74
N ILE A 155 -4.69 -3.42 15.39
CA ILE A 155 -4.44 -2.06 15.85
C ILE A 155 -4.57 -2.04 17.36
N ALA A 156 -3.59 -1.46 18.05
CA ALA A 156 -3.59 -1.32 19.50
C ALA A 156 -3.28 0.12 19.86
N LEU A 157 -4.13 0.73 20.69
CA LEU A 157 -3.87 2.04 21.25
C LEU A 157 -3.37 1.91 22.69
N ARG A 158 -2.46 2.80 23.07
CA ARG A 158 -2.03 3.00 24.46
C ARG A 158 -2.42 4.41 24.87
N LEU A 159 -3.18 4.52 25.95
CA LEU A 159 -3.68 5.77 26.53
C LEU A 159 -2.94 6.07 27.83
#